data_AF-J9E9R2-F1
#
_entry.id   AF-J9E9R2-F1
#
_cell.length_a   1.000
_cell.length_b   1.000
_cell.length_c   1.000
_cell.angle_alpha   90.00
_cell.angle_beta   90.00
_cell.angle_gamma   90.00
#
_symmetry.space_group_name_H-M   'P 1'
#
loop_
_entity.id
_entity.type
_entity.pdbx_description
1 polymer ?
#
loop_
_entity_poly.entity_id
_entity_poly.type
_entity_poly.pdbx_seq_one_letter_code
_entity_poly.pdbx_strand_id
1 'polypeptide(L)' 'SQVELIRGKASFTEDGVVDVGGKKYFGKHILIAVGGYPKRPDIPGAEYGIDSDGFFHLDVLPK' A
#
# COMPACT_ATOMS: atom_id res chain seq x y z
N SER A 1 -18.01 -11.93 12.72
CA SER A 1 -17.06 -10.85 13.00
C SER A 1 -17.82 -9.53 13.06
N GLN A 2 -17.52 -8.63 14.00
CA GLN A 2 -18.11 -7.29 14.09
C GLN A 2 -17.18 -6.22 13.45
N VAL A 3 -16.51 -6.59 12.37
CA VAL A 3 -15.57 -5.71 11.65
C VAL A 3 -16.23 -5.21 10.37
N GLU A 4 -16.23 -3.90 10.16
CA GLU A 4 -16.60 -3.28 8.89
C GLU A 4 -15.36 -3.20 7.98
N LEU A 5 -15.48 -3.66 6.74
CA LEU A 5 -14.42 -3.55 5.73
C LEU A 5 -14.71 -2.38 4.79
N ILE A 6 -13.86 -1.36 4.85
CA ILE A 6 -13.88 -0.21 3.94
C ILE A 6 -12.74 -0.38 2.94
N ARG A 7 -13.05 -0.51 1.65
CA ARG A 7 -12.03 -0.65 0.60
C ARG A 7 -11.68 0.72 0.01
N GLY A 8 -10.41 1.08 0.09
CA GLY A 8 -9.86 2.30 -0.50
C GLY A 8 -8.54 2.71 0.16
N LYS A 9 -7.83 3.66 -0.45
CA LYS A 9 -6.64 4.26 0.17
C LYS A 9 -7.09 5.27 1.22
N ALA A 10 -6.59 5.12 2.43
CA ALA A 10 -6.88 6.03 3.54
C ALA A 10 -5.85 7.16 3.59
N SER A 11 -6.30 8.36 3.96
CA SER A 11 -5.43 9.47 4.36
C SER A 11 -5.97 10.17 5.60
N PHE A 12 -5.08 10.75 6.39
CA PHE A 12 -5.48 11.63 7.48
C PHE A 12 -5.84 13.01 6.94
N THR A 13 -6.92 13.58 7.42
CA THR A 13 -7.20 15.01 7.32
C THR A 13 -6.42 15.77 8.40
N GLU A 14 -6.42 17.10 8.32
CA GLU A 14 -5.71 17.97 9.25
C GLU A 14 -6.15 17.79 10.71
N ASP A 15 -7.44 17.49 10.93
CA ASP A 15 -8.05 17.22 12.24
C ASP A 15 -7.91 15.76 12.72
N GLY A 16 -7.09 14.94 12.04
CA GLY A 16 -6.82 13.56 12.44
C GLY A 16 -7.94 12.56 12.11
N VAL A 17 -8.92 12.97 11.31
CA VAL A 17 -9.98 12.10 10.79
C VAL A 17 -9.45 11.30 9.60
N VAL A 18 -9.91 10.05 9.44
CA VAL A 18 -9.53 9.23 8.29
C VAL A 18 -10.51 9.48 7.15
N ASP A 19 -10.00 9.89 5.99
CA ASP A 19 -10.75 9.94 4.74
C ASP A 19 -10.48 8.69 3.92
N VAL A 20 -11.55 8.06 3.42
CA VAL A 20 -11.47 7.01 2.39
C VAL A 20 -12.43 7.35 1.27
N GLY A 21 -11.89 7.85 0.15
CA GLY A 21 -12.68 8.19 -1.04
C GLY A 21 -13.71 9.30 -0.80
N GLY A 22 -13.39 10.28 0.06
CA GLY A 22 -14.26 11.40 0.41
C GLY A 22 -15.20 11.14 1.59
N LYS A 23 -15.28 9.89 2.09
CA LYS A 23 -16.05 9.56 3.29
C LYS A 23 -15.14 9.62 4.53
N LYS A 24 -15.61 10.34 5.55
CA LYS A 24 -14.88 10.60 6.78
C LYS A 24 -15.21 9.58 7.87
N TYR A 25 -14.19 9.13 8.58
CA TYR A 25 -14.27 8.14 9.66
C TYR A 25 -13.47 8.60 10.87
N PHE A 26 -14.10 8.57 12.05
CA PHE A 26 -13.49 8.94 13.31
C PHE A 26 -13.38 7.74 14.24
N GLY A 27 -12.29 7.67 15.00
CA GLY A 27 -12.08 6.67 16.03
C GLY A 27 -11.14 7.20 17.12
N LYS A 28 -11.38 6.79 18.37
CA LYS A 28 -10.53 7.19 19.52
C LYS A 28 -9.09 6.69 19.39
N HIS A 29 -8.90 5.53 18.77
CA HIS A 29 -7.61 4.88 18.58
C HIS A 29 -7.46 4.49 17.11
N ILE A 30 -6.30 4.78 16.53
CA ILE A 30 -6.01 4.51 15.12
C ILE A 30 -4.69 3.75 15.05
N LEU A 31 -4.73 2.57 14.43
CA LEU A 31 -3.55 1.75 14.16
C LEU A 31 -3.11 1.98 12.71
N ILE A 32 -1.85 2.39 12.51
CA ILE A 32 -1.25 2.49 11.18
C ILE A 32 -0.51 1.18 10.91
N ALA A 33 -1.06 0.36 10.01
CA ALA A 33 -0.51 -0.94 9.62
C ALA A 33 -0.40 -1.07 8.09
N VAL A 34 0.16 -0.06 7.43
CA VAL A 34 0.21 0.06 5.95
C VAL A 34 1.29 -0.79 5.28
N GLY A 35 2.18 -1.43 6.04
CA GLY A 35 3.29 -2.20 5.51
C GLY A 35 4.37 -1.33 4.84
N GLY A 36 5.04 -1.87 3.83
CA GLY A 36 6.08 -1.21 3.04
C GLY A 36 6.14 -1.76 1.62
N TYR A 37 7.06 -1.22 0.80
CA TYR A 37 7.23 -1.60 -0.61
C TYR A 37 8.71 -1.83 -0.94
N PRO A 38 9.04 -2.66 -1.95
CA PRO A 38 10.40 -2.84 -2.42
C PRO A 38 11.04 -1.52 -2.87
N LYS A 39 12.32 -1.32 -2.57
CA LYS A 39 13.07 -0.13 -3.00
C LYS A 39 13.77 -0.41 -4.34
N ARG A 40 13.57 0.46 -5.33
CA ARG A 40 14.35 0.46 -6.58
C ARG A 40 15.55 1.41 -6.47
N PRO A 41 16.72 1.05 -7.02
CA PRO A 41 17.87 1.94 -7.09
C PRO A 41 17.63 3.08 -8.10
N ASP A 42 18.21 4.25 -7.85
CA ASP A 42 18.15 5.41 -8.74
C ASP A 42 19.37 5.43 -9.67
N ILE A 43 19.36 4.51 -10.64
CA ILE A 43 20.41 4.36 -11.66
C ILE A 43 19.77 4.09 -13.03
N PRO A 44 20.40 4.53 -14.14
CA PRO A 44 19.94 4.16 -15.47
C PRO A 44 19.85 2.63 -15.65
N GLY A 45 18.71 2.15 -16.14
CA GLY A 45 18.47 0.72 -16.37
C GLY A 45 17.86 -0.03 -15.18
N ALA A 46 17.62 0.62 -14.04
CA ALA A 46 16.90 0.01 -12.91
C ALA A 46 15.48 -0.44 -13.28
N GLU A 47 14.87 0.17 -14.29
CA GLU A 47 13.56 -0.16 -14.84
C GLU A 47 13.51 -1.52 -15.55
N TYR A 48 14.65 -2.10 -15.93
CA TYR A 48 14.72 -3.43 -16.57
C TYR A 48 14.75 -4.59 -15.56
N GLY A 49 15.04 -4.31 -14.29
CA GLY A 49 14.98 -5.29 -13.21
C GLY A 49 13.55 -5.54 -12.73
N ILE A 50 13.36 -6.65 -12.02
CA ILE A 50 12.15 -6.95 -11.25
C ILE A 50 12.44 -6.89 -9.76
N ASP A 51 11.43 -6.55 -8.96
CA ASP A 51 11.48 -6.64 -7.50
C ASP A 51 10.87 -7.96 -7.00
N SER A 52 10.71 -8.13 -5.69
CA SER A 52 10.11 -9.33 -5.11
C SER A 52 8.66 -9.54 -5.56
N ASP A 53 7.90 -8.47 -5.81
CA ASP A 53 6.55 -8.58 -6.32
C ASP A 53 6.59 -9.10 -7.76
N GLY A 54 7.47 -8.54 -8.60
CA GLY A 54 7.70 -9.02 -9.96
C GLY A 54 8.12 -10.48 -10.03
N PHE A 55 8.94 -10.97 -9.09
CA PHE A 55 9.31 -12.39 -8.99
C PHE A 55 8.10 -13.31 -8.86
N PHE A 56 7.11 -12.94 -8.04
CA PHE A 56 5.88 -13.74 -7.88
C PHE A 56 4.90 -13.65 -9.06
N HIS A 57 5.11 -12.73 -9.99
CA HIS A 57 4.35 -12.62 -11.23
C HIS A 57 5.00 -13.36 -12.42
N LEU A 58 6.13 -14.04 -12.23
CA LEU A 58 6.75 -14.84 -13.28
C LEU A 58 5.94 -16.12 -13.52
N ASP A 59 5.36 -16.26 -14.70
CA ASP A 59 4.66 -17.48 -15.11
C ASP A 59 5.61 -18.65 -15.40
N VAL A 60 6.86 -18.33 -15.74
CA VAL A 60 7.89 -19.29 -16.11
C VAL A 60 9.22 -18.94 -15.45
N LEU A 61 10.01 -19.96 -15.14
CA LEU A 61 11.36 -19.79 -14.64
C LEU A 61 12.27 -19.23 -15.76
N PRO A 62 12.97 -18.09 -15.55
CA PRO A 62 14.00 -17.61 -16.47
C PRO A 62 15.13 -18.64 -16.67
N LYS A 63 15.75 -18.65 -17.87
CA LYS A 63 16.83 -19.60 -18.23
C LYS A 63 18.10 -19.45 -17.40
#